data_AF-A0A7S0P008-F1
#
_entry.id   AF-A0A7S0P008-F1
#
_cell.length_a   1.000
_cell.length_b   1.000
_cell.length_c   1.000
_cell.angle_alpha   90.00
_cell.angle_beta   90.00
_cell.angle_gamma   90.00
#
_symmetry.space_group_name_H-M   'P 1'
#
loop_
_entity.id
_entity.type
_entity.pdbx_description
1 polymer ?
#
loop_
_entity_poly.entity_id
_entity_poly.type
_entity_poly.pdbx_seq_one_letter_code
_entity_poly.pdbx_strand_id
1 'polypeptide(L)'
;HELGLASSSAPPGSRRWPEAMLSRLLPPLPAAPSELRIFVYELPPQFNIWMAAHFRRPGRWDQSYLYSLDAKAHRWLLRSPYRTLDAAEADYFFVPIYASLGYYDYEYGLYWYTPRGNAYMREVMAYVARTWPEHWGRRGGADHLLVMTNDK
;
A
#
# COMPACT_ATOMS: atom_id res chain seq x y z
N HIS A 1 1.26 -46.11 -30.16
CA HIS A 1 0.34 -45.04 -29.72
C HIS A 1 0.96 -44.39 -28.50
N GLU A 2 1.90 -43.46 -28.70
CA GLU A 2 2.42 -42.60 -27.64
C GLU A 2 1.90 -41.20 -27.92
N LEU A 3 1.05 -40.68 -27.02
CA LEU A 3 0.52 -39.33 -27.10
C LEU A 3 1.55 -38.38 -26.51
N GLY A 4 2.06 -37.48 -27.36
CA GLY A 4 3.05 -36.49 -27.02
C GLY A 4 2.59 -35.51 -25.95
N LEU A 5 3.46 -35.26 -24.98
CA LEU A 5 3.32 -34.15 -24.04
C LEU A 5 3.55 -32.84 -24.80
N ALA A 6 2.50 -32.05 -24.94
CA ALA A 6 2.57 -30.72 -25.51
C ALA A 6 3.40 -29.81 -24.58
N SER A 7 4.59 -29.43 -25.04
CA SER A 7 5.39 -28.35 -24.48
C SER A 7 4.62 -27.03 -24.67
N SER A 8 3.99 -26.52 -23.61
CA SER A 8 3.47 -25.17 -23.58
C SER A 8 4.64 -24.18 -23.60
N SER A 9 4.87 -23.56 -24.76
CA SER A 9 5.85 -22.47 -24.90
C SER A 9 5.26 -21.19 -24.29
N ALA A 10 5.93 -20.65 -23.29
CA ALA A 10 5.61 -19.33 -22.74
C ALA A 10 5.82 -18.25 -23.81
N PRO A 11 4.99 -17.19 -23.85
CA PRO A 11 5.09 -16.16 -24.88
C PRO A 11 6.43 -15.40 -24.78
N PRO A 12 7.01 -15.00 -25.95
CA PRO A 12 8.29 -14.32 -26.01
C PRO A 12 8.14 -12.90 -25.41
N GLY A 13 8.91 -12.63 -24.36
CA GLY A 13 8.90 -11.34 -23.66
C GLY A 13 8.79 -11.44 -22.13
N SER A 14 8.54 -12.62 -21.56
CA SER A 14 8.64 -12.81 -20.11
C SER A 14 10.11 -12.81 -19.70
N ARG A 15 10.66 -11.64 -19.36
CA ARG A 15 11.86 -11.58 -18.51
C ARG A 15 11.49 -12.24 -17.19
N ARG A 16 11.76 -13.54 -17.07
CA ARG A 16 11.68 -14.26 -15.80
C ARG A 16 12.68 -13.58 -14.86
N TRP A 17 12.21 -13.17 -13.69
CA TRP A 17 13.06 -12.66 -12.63
C TRP A 17 14.22 -13.64 -12.39
N PRO A 18 15.44 -13.16 -12.08
CA PRO A 18 16.57 -14.04 -11.84
C PRO A 18 16.21 -15.13 -10.83
N GLU A 19 16.56 -16.39 -11.09
CA GLU A 19 16.20 -17.50 -10.20
C GLU A 19 16.66 -17.25 -8.76
N ALA A 20 17.80 -16.59 -8.57
CA ALA A 20 18.30 -16.16 -7.26
C ALA A 20 17.34 -15.22 -6.49
N MET A 21 16.51 -14.45 -7.18
CA MET A 21 15.45 -13.62 -6.57
C MET A 21 14.25 -14.45 -6.13
N LEU A 22 13.97 -15.55 -6.84
CA LEU A 22 12.84 -16.46 -6.59
C LEU A 22 13.21 -17.63 -5.67
N SER A 23 14.50 -17.95 -5.53
CA SER A 23 15.02 -19.12 -4.81
C SER A 23 15.31 -18.86 -3.34
N ARG A 24 15.22 -17.61 -2.87
CA ARG A 24 14.98 -17.38 -1.45
C ARG A 24 13.69 -18.12 -1.16
N LEU A 25 13.73 -19.12 -0.27
CA LEU A 25 12.60 -19.92 0.20
C LEU A 25 11.55 -18.96 0.78
N LEU A 26 10.80 -18.31 -0.10
CA LEU A 26 9.62 -17.58 0.26
C LEU A 26 8.65 -18.64 0.74
N PRO A 27 8.02 -18.45 1.91
CA PRO A 27 6.93 -19.33 2.30
C PRO A 27 5.96 -19.44 1.11
N PRO A 28 5.40 -20.62 0.83
CA PRO A 28 4.41 -20.76 -0.22
C PRO A 28 3.38 -19.67 -0.04
N LEU A 29 3.11 -18.91 -1.11
CA LEU A 29 2.08 -17.88 -1.05
C LEU A 29 0.80 -18.58 -0.59
N PRO A 30 0.10 -18.04 0.42
CA PRO A 30 -1.21 -18.55 0.77
C PRO A 30 -2.07 -18.55 -0.50
N ALA A 31 -2.94 -19.55 -0.64
CA ALA A 31 -3.91 -19.55 -1.73
C ALA A 31 -4.64 -18.19 -1.68
N ALA A 32 -4.57 -17.43 -2.78
CA ALA A 32 -5.27 -16.17 -2.84
C ALA A 32 -6.77 -16.46 -2.62
N PRO A 33 -7.45 -15.73 -1.72
CA PRO A 33 -8.89 -15.85 -1.58
C PRO A 33 -9.54 -15.70 -2.97
N SER A 34 -10.55 -16.51 -3.26
CA SER A 34 -11.32 -16.40 -4.51
C SER A 34 -11.96 -15.02 -4.67
N GLU A 35 -12.14 -14.28 -3.56
CA GLU A 35 -12.52 -12.88 -3.51
C GLU A 35 -11.63 -12.12 -2.50
N LEU A 36 -10.62 -11.39 -2.99
CA LEU A 36 -9.79 -10.51 -2.15
C LEU A 36 -10.61 -9.34 -1.59
N ARG A 37 -10.62 -9.18 -0.26
CA ARG A 37 -11.27 -8.06 0.44
C ARG A 37 -10.24 -7.19 1.15
N ILE A 38 -10.27 -5.88 0.88
CA ILE A 38 -9.35 -4.89 1.47
C ILE A 38 -10.19 -3.84 2.20
N PHE A 39 -10.02 -3.74 3.52
CA PHE A 39 -10.61 -2.66 4.29
C PHE A 39 -9.71 -1.42 4.23
N VAL A 40 -10.30 -0.25 4.07
CA VAL A 40 -9.56 1.03 4.07
C VAL A 40 -9.89 1.74 5.38
N TYR A 41 -8.88 1.98 6.21
CA TYR A 41 -9.09 2.70 7.47
C TYR A 41 -9.60 4.12 7.23
N GLU A 42 -10.54 4.56 8.06
CA GLU A 42 -11.02 5.93 8.03
C GLU A 42 -10.11 6.84 8.85
N LEU A 43 -9.24 7.59 8.18
CA LEU A 43 -8.36 8.52 8.85
C LEU A 43 -9.01 9.90 8.99
N PRO A 44 -8.96 10.52 10.18
CA PRO A 44 -9.37 11.90 10.37
C PRO A 44 -8.64 12.87 9.42
N PRO A 45 -9.30 13.95 8.98
CA PRO A 45 -8.72 14.87 8.01
C PRO A 45 -7.35 15.42 8.39
N GLN A 46 -7.05 15.63 9.68
CA GLN A 46 -5.76 16.20 10.11
C GLN A 46 -4.53 15.42 9.63
N PHE A 47 -4.67 14.12 9.37
CA PHE A 47 -3.55 13.31 8.87
C PHE A 47 -3.22 13.58 7.40
N ASN A 48 -4.19 14.05 6.62
CA ASN A 48 -4.04 14.26 5.17
C ASN A 48 -4.41 15.67 4.69
N ILE A 49 -4.80 16.59 5.59
CA ILE A 49 -5.33 17.92 5.24
C ILE A 49 -4.30 18.77 4.48
N TRP A 50 -3.02 18.58 4.78
CA TRP A 50 -1.90 19.22 4.09
C TRP A 50 -1.91 18.97 2.58
N MET A 51 -2.47 17.83 2.11
CA MET A 51 -2.63 17.57 0.67
C MET A 51 -3.52 18.60 -0.02
N ALA A 52 -4.44 19.24 0.70
CA ALA A 52 -5.28 20.30 0.14
C ALA A 52 -4.43 21.50 -0.32
N ALA A 53 -3.28 21.75 0.31
CA ALA A 53 -2.33 22.77 -0.13
C ALA A 53 -1.67 22.39 -1.46
N HIS A 54 -1.37 21.09 -1.67
CA HIS A 54 -0.80 20.58 -2.92
C HIS A 54 -1.79 20.63 -4.07
N PHE A 55 -3.08 20.40 -3.83
CA PHE A 55 -4.10 20.42 -4.89
C PHE A 55 -4.40 21.81 -5.50
N ARG A 56 -3.66 22.87 -5.13
CA ARG A 56 -3.93 24.26 -5.53
C ARG A 56 -3.11 24.80 -6.72
N ARG A 57 -2.07 24.12 -7.23
CA ARG A 57 -1.27 24.62 -8.37
C ARG A 57 -1.11 23.59 -9.51
N PRO A 58 -1.01 24.00 -10.80
CA PRO A 58 -0.69 23.08 -11.92
C PRO A 58 0.77 22.60 -11.88
N GLY A 59 1.07 21.41 -12.43
CA GLY A 59 2.45 20.88 -12.56
C GLY A 59 2.93 19.96 -11.42
N ARG A 60 2.09 19.05 -10.94
CA ARG A 60 2.15 18.52 -9.58
C ARG A 60 2.84 17.16 -9.37
N TRP A 61 3.37 16.98 -8.17
CA TRP A 61 3.82 15.69 -7.63
C TRP A 61 2.69 14.66 -7.44
N ASP A 62 1.43 15.09 -7.27
CA ASP A 62 0.25 14.19 -7.24
C ASP A 62 -0.01 13.48 -8.58
N GLN A 63 0.63 13.95 -9.66
CA GLN A 63 0.66 13.30 -10.97
C GLN A 63 1.91 12.42 -11.14
N SER A 64 2.97 12.64 -10.34
CA SER A 64 4.19 11.83 -10.38
C SER A 64 3.87 10.37 -10.08
N TYR A 65 4.32 9.45 -10.92
CA TYR A 65 4.17 8.01 -10.64
C TYR A 65 5.03 7.55 -9.46
N LEU A 66 6.15 8.23 -9.20
CA LEU A 66 7.08 7.87 -8.12
C LEU A 66 6.62 8.37 -6.75
N TYR A 67 5.93 9.51 -6.70
CA TYR A 67 5.71 10.21 -5.42
C TYR A 67 4.26 10.25 -4.97
N SER A 68 3.33 9.69 -5.74
CA SER A 68 1.90 9.69 -5.40
C SER A 68 1.24 8.30 -5.46
N LEU A 69 2.03 7.21 -5.43
CA LEU A 69 1.46 5.87 -5.55
C LEU A 69 0.50 5.58 -4.41
N ASP A 70 0.77 6.03 -3.19
CA ASP A 70 -0.13 5.94 -2.04
C ASP A 70 -1.50 6.60 -2.29
N ALA A 71 -1.51 7.84 -2.79
CA ALA A 71 -2.73 8.56 -3.13
C ALA A 71 -3.48 7.90 -4.30
N LYS A 72 -2.75 7.41 -5.30
CA LYS A 72 -3.30 6.69 -6.46
C LYS A 72 -3.88 5.34 -6.06
N ALA A 73 -3.17 4.58 -5.23
CA ALA A 73 -3.61 3.29 -4.69
C ALA A 73 -4.85 3.47 -3.82
N HIS A 74 -4.88 4.49 -2.96
CA HIS A 74 -6.08 4.82 -2.20
C HIS A 74 -7.26 5.13 -3.12
N ARG A 75 -7.11 6.05 -4.08
CA ARG A 75 -8.18 6.39 -5.05
C ARG A 75 -8.66 5.18 -5.85
N TRP A 76 -7.73 4.30 -6.24
CA TRP A 76 -8.05 3.06 -6.94
C TRP A 76 -8.85 2.11 -6.04
N LEU A 77 -8.41 1.86 -4.80
CA LEU A 77 -9.11 1.03 -3.82
C LEU A 77 -10.54 1.55 -3.57
N LEU A 78 -10.72 2.86 -3.41
CA LEU A 78 -12.05 3.46 -3.20
C LEU A 78 -13.03 3.18 -4.35
N ARG A 79 -12.54 2.81 -5.55
CA ARG A 79 -13.34 2.52 -6.76
C ARG A 79 -13.27 1.07 -7.18
N SER A 80 -12.48 0.24 -6.50
CA SER A 80 -12.24 -1.14 -6.89
C SER A 80 -13.31 -2.06 -6.28
N PRO A 81 -13.61 -3.20 -6.92
CA PRO A 81 -14.48 -4.21 -6.32
C PRO A 81 -13.83 -4.93 -5.13
N TYR A 82 -12.54 -4.70 -4.89
CA TYR A 82 -11.79 -5.32 -3.79
C TYR A 82 -11.99 -4.61 -2.45
N ARG A 83 -12.56 -3.39 -2.44
CA ARG A 83 -12.79 -2.67 -1.18
C ARG A 83 -13.99 -3.25 -0.44
N THR A 84 -13.80 -3.54 0.83
CA THR A 84 -14.88 -3.83 1.77
C THR A 84 -15.10 -2.65 2.73
N LEU A 85 -16.35 -2.48 3.19
CA LEU A 85 -16.72 -1.57 4.28
C LEU A 85 -16.86 -2.31 5.62
N ASP A 86 -16.83 -3.64 5.60
CA ASP A 86 -16.81 -4.49 6.79
C ASP A 86 -15.37 -4.96 7.05
N ALA A 87 -14.81 -4.53 8.18
CA ALA A 87 -13.47 -4.89 8.62
C ALA A 87 -13.35 -6.37 9.02
N ALA A 88 -14.45 -7.04 9.39
CA ALA A 88 -14.46 -8.45 9.73
C ALA A 88 -14.25 -9.36 8.51
N GLU A 89 -14.71 -8.93 7.34
CA GLU A 89 -14.55 -9.65 6.06
C GLU A 89 -13.20 -9.37 5.38
N ALA A 90 -12.37 -8.48 5.93
CA ALA A 90 -11.14 -8.05 5.28
C ALA A 90 -10.04 -9.12 5.32
N ASP A 91 -9.31 -9.29 4.23
CA ASP A 91 -8.05 -10.04 4.17
C ASP A 91 -6.86 -9.15 4.51
N TYR A 92 -6.91 -7.90 4.05
CA TYR A 92 -5.88 -6.87 4.27
C TYR A 92 -6.50 -5.54 4.68
N PHE A 93 -5.69 -4.73 5.36
CA PHE A 93 -6.07 -3.41 5.83
C PHE A 93 -5.16 -2.35 5.20
N PHE A 94 -5.71 -1.44 4.44
CA PHE A 94 -4.96 -0.33 3.85
C PHE A 94 -5.01 0.89 4.76
N VAL A 95 -3.85 1.43 5.10
CA VAL A 95 -3.72 2.69 5.88
C VAL A 95 -3.52 3.85 4.89
N PRO A 96 -4.53 4.71 4.65
CA PRO A 96 -4.49 5.71 3.58
C PRO A 96 -3.72 6.98 4.00
N ILE A 97 -2.45 6.83 4.33
CA ILE A 97 -1.53 7.96 4.51
C ILE A 97 -0.78 8.23 3.22
N TYR A 98 -0.59 9.50 2.90
CA TYR A 98 0.11 9.91 1.68
C TYR A 98 1.58 10.23 1.96
N ALA A 99 2.26 9.30 2.63
CA ALA A 99 3.61 9.50 3.12
C ALA A 99 4.60 9.85 2.00
N SER A 100 4.48 9.24 0.82
CA SER A 100 5.38 9.46 -0.33
C SER A 100 5.41 10.93 -0.77
N LEU A 101 4.24 11.59 -0.78
CA LEU A 101 4.10 13.02 -1.04
C LEU A 101 4.59 13.86 0.14
N GLY A 102 4.34 13.41 1.37
CA GLY A 102 4.78 14.11 2.59
C GLY A 102 6.30 14.26 2.67
N TYR A 103 7.08 13.29 2.15
CA TYR A 103 8.54 13.39 2.05
C TYR A 103 9.03 14.50 1.12
N TYR A 104 8.25 14.87 0.11
CA TYR A 104 8.59 15.98 -0.79
C TYR A 104 8.24 17.34 -0.22
N ASP A 105 7.28 17.40 0.70
CA ASP A 105 6.79 18.65 1.23
C ASP A 105 7.58 19.09 2.47
N TYR A 106 8.08 20.32 2.43
CA TYR A 106 8.92 20.90 3.48
C TYR A 106 8.18 21.07 4.82
N GLU A 107 6.84 21.00 4.84
CA GLU A 107 6.01 21.24 6.02
C GLU A 107 6.19 20.16 7.11
N TYR A 108 6.35 18.89 6.71
CA TYR A 108 6.68 17.80 7.64
C TYR A 108 8.17 17.46 7.68
N GLY A 109 8.95 17.91 6.69
CA GLY A 109 10.36 17.59 6.58
C GLY A 109 10.58 16.07 6.57
N LEU A 110 9.68 15.30 5.96
CA LEU A 110 9.72 13.83 6.02
C LEU A 110 10.98 13.25 5.34
N TYR A 111 11.72 14.03 4.54
CA TYR A 111 13.08 13.72 4.06
C TYR A 111 13.92 13.07 5.18
N TRP A 112 14.44 11.85 5.00
CA TRP A 112 15.25 11.13 5.99
C TRP A 112 14.58 10.67 7.31
N TYR A 113 13.26 10.45 7.39
CA TYR A 113 12.63 10.08 8.67
C TYR A 113 12.98 11.08 9.79
N THR A 114 12.84 12.38 9.50
CA THR A 114 13.04 13.38 10.56
C THR A 114 12.16 13.08 11.77
N PRO A 115 12.50 13.60 12.97
CA PRO A 115 11.68 13.44 14.16
C PRO A 115 10.19 13.76 13.93
N ARG A 116 9.87 14.70 13.03
CA ARG A 116 8.50 15.06 12.65
C ARG A 116 7.81 13.96 11.84
N GLY A 117 8.47 13.40 10.82
CA GLY A 117 7.92 12.28 10.05
C GLY A 117 7.66 11.04 10.93
N ASN A 118 8.59 10.71 11.82
CA ASN A 118 8.42 9.63 12.78
C ASN A 118 7.28 9.90 13.77
N ALA A 119 7.16 11.12 14.28
CA ALA A 119 6.07 11.51 15.16
C ALA A 119 4.71 11.37 14.46
N TYR A 120 4.60 11.85 13.22
CA TYR A 120 3.40 11.72 12.39
C TYR A 120 3.01 10.24 12.19
N MET A 121 3.95 9.40 11.76
CA MET A 121 3.70 7.96 11.56
C MET A 121 3.23 7.31 12.86
N ARG A 122 3.93 7.56 13.97
CA ARG A 122 3.53 7.04 15.30
C ARG A 122 2.14 7.48 15.71
N GLU A 123 1.78 8.74 15.44
CA GLU A 123 0.47 9.27 15.79
C GLU A 123 -0.65 8.60 14.99
N VAL A 124 -0.46 8.42 13.68
CA VAL A 124 -1.42 7.69 12.83
C VAL A 124 -1.57 6.25 13.31
N MET A 125 -0.46 5.52 13.51
CA MET A 125 -0.53 4.14 13.97
C MET A 125 -1.22 4.02 15.33
N ALA A 126 -0.91 4.95 16.25
CA ALA A 126 -1.55 4.98 17.56
C ALA A 126 -3.05 5.31 17.46
N TYR A 127 -3.45 6.18 16.52
CA TYR A 127 -4.85 6.43 16.25
C TYR A 127 -5.56 5.17 15.72
N VAL A 128 -5.01 4.53 14.68
CA VAL A 128 -5.60 3.31 14.10
C VAL A 128 -5.71 2.21 15.15
N ALA A 129 -4.65 1.98 15.93
CA ALA A 129 -4.64 0.99 17.00
C ALA A 129 -5.68 1.24 18.10
N ARG A 130 -5.96 2.51 18.44
CA ARG A 130 -6.98 2.86 19.43
C ARG A 130 -8.40 2.76 18.88
N THR A 131 -8.59 3.11 17.61
CA THR A 131 -9.92 3.15 16.98
C THR A 131 -10.38 1.76 16.52
N TRP A 132 -9.45 0.90 16.08
CA TRP A 132 -9.72 -0.47 15.64
C TRP A 132 -8.79 -1.49 16.30
N PRO A 133 -8.82 -1.65 17.65
CA PRO A 133 -7.85 -2.48 18.37
C PRO A 133 -7.88 -3.96 17.95
N GLU A 134 -9.07 -4.51 17.71
CA GLU A 134 -9.24 -5.91 17.31
C GLU A 134 -8.70 -6.21 15.90
N HIS A 135 -8.86 -5.25 14.99
CA HIS A 135 -8.38 -5.39 13.62
C HIS A 135 -6.89 -5.05 13.50
N TRP A 136 -6.43 -4.00 14.18
CA TRP A 136 -5.02 -3.59 14.17
C TRP A 136 -4.08 -4.65 14.76
N GLY A 137 -4.49 -5.27 15.87
CA GLY A 137 -3.71 -6.34 16.51
C GLY A 137 -3.77 -7.68 15.76
N ARG A 138 -4.64 -7.81 14.74
CA ARG A 138 -4.81 -9.04 13.98
C ARG A 138 -3.50 -9.41 13.29
N ARG A 139 -3.12 -10.68 13.38
CA ARG A 139 -1.88 -11.24 12.77
C ARG A 139 -0.60 -10.43 13.07
N GLY A 140 -0.57 -9.70 14.19
CA GLY A 140 0.58 -8.86 14.55
C GLY A 140 0.91 -7.76 13.53
N GLY A 141 -0.08 -7.29 12.75
CA GLY A 141 0.09 -6.24 11.74
C GLY A 141 0.57 -6.73 10.37
N ALA A 142 0.76 -8.02 10.15
CA ALA A 142 1.27 -8.56 8.88
C ALA A 142 0.31 -8.39 7.69
N ASP A 143 -0.97 -8.13 7.95
CA ASP A 143 -2.02 -7.88 6.96
C ASP A 143 -2.30 -6.37 6.75
N HIS A 144 -1.48 -5.50 7.33
CA HIS A 144 -1.60 -4.06 7.20
C HIS A 144 -0.67 -3.50 6.11
N LEU A 145 -1.28 -2.85 5.12
CA LEU A 145 -0.62 -2.31 3.95
C LEU A 145 -0.36 -0.81 4.13
N LEU A 146 0.91 -0.46 4.05
CA LEU A 146 1.40 0.92 3.92
C LEU A 146 2.11 1.06 2.59
N VAL A 147 1.77 2.09 1.83
CA VAL A 147 2.41 2.38 0.55
C VAL A 147 3.31 3.59 0.72
N MET A 148 4.59 3.38 0.46
CA MET A 148 5.63 4.40 0.53
C MET A 148 6.57 4.16 -0.64
N THR A 149 6.55 5.05 -1.64
CA THR A 149 7.32 4.87 -2.89
C THR A 149 8.47 5.86 -3.05
N ASN A 150 8.71 6.69 -2.04
CA ASN A 150 9.85 7.59 -2.04
C ASN A 150 11.15 6.83 -1.80
N ASP A 151 12.21 7.22 -2.50
CA ASP A 151 13.59 6.74 -2.37
C ASP A 151 14.46 7.60 -1.44
N LYS A 152 13.90 8.68 -0.88
CA LYS A 152 14.47 9.62 0.08
C LYS A 152 13.91 9.41 1.48
#